data_AF-A0AAF0D2B9-F1
#
_entry.id   AF-A0AAF0D2B9-F1
#
_cell.length_a   1.000
_cell.length_b   1.000
_cell.length_c   1.000
_cell.angle_alpha   90.00
_cell.angle_beta   90.00
_cell.angle_gamma   90.00
#
_symmetry.space_group_name_H-M   'P 1'
#
loop_
_entity.id
_entity.type
_entity.pdbx_description
1 polymer ?
#
loop_
_entity_poly.entity_id
_entity_poly.type
_entity_poly.pdbx_seq_one_letter_code
_entity_poly.pdbx_strand_id
1 'polypeptide(L)'
;MDDDKSKPIFEELEEDILNTLDEQFTKFTEKLKKLKEPLINQFDNVRLKFVIPLISSSYDKLLEENLEDLKSEFKTEIKESLSYLMQNVRDKFSSKMQGISETFDRIIEKEKENVKRLDYEKKNLEEKILSLTAEINDKEKLIRDYLAQISELKKTVFERETLSKESLELKKKLEDLNRDYANLQEEKLNLETQIRTLTKQNESYKNELEDLKSKIKNLEEKLKLTQNQLAETRSENIFLSTKLNELKSSLSERPQEEIIDAAKIKAELKILQDTLSQKISQIKDLESKILKLSDENNTLKNKIENDKTRFEQLESELQLYKADLNKISDYDKKLNQLQIEYAELQKINSKQREELNRLEKLKKLLSSEPKFKILQILESVNEVSIEALNTAIGYTPIMTRKIVNELADAGIVELNGSVVKLKR
;
A
#
# COMPACT_ATOMS: atom_id res chain seq x y z
N MET A 1 -105.36 91.33 -6.42
CA MET A 1 -105.21 92.70 -5.88
C MET A 1 -106.50 93.41 -6.20
N ASP A 2 -107.23 93.87 -5.19
CA ASP A 2 -108.51 94.56 -5.37
C ASP A 2 -108.31 95.84 -6.20
N ASP A 3 -108.96 95.90 -7.37
CA ASP A 3 -108.93 97.03 -8.33
C ASP A 3 -109.47 98.36 -7.75
N ASP A 4 -110.04 98.32 -6.55
CA ASP A 4 -110.92 99.38 -6.03
C ASP A 4 -110.20 100.50 -5.26
N LYS A 5 -108.88 100.39 -5.03
CA LYS A 5 -108.12 101.42 -4.29
C LYS A 5 -107.59 102.56 -5.16
N SER A 6 -107.56 102.40 -6.49
CA SER A 6 -107.07 103.43 -7.41
C SER A 6 -108.15 104.44 -7.81
N LYS A 7 -109.42 104.03 -7.73
CA LYS A 7 -110.60 104.81 -8.10
C LYS A 7 -110.73 106.15 -7.33
N PRO A 8 -110.58 106.23 -5.99
CA PRO A 8 -110.74 107.49 -5.28
C PRO A 8 -109.68 108.54 -5.64
N ILE A 9 -108.44 108.13 -5.96
CA ILE A 9 -107.35 109.07 -6.26
C ILE A 9 -107.58 109.81 -7.59
N PHE A 10 -108.13 109.11 -8.60
CA PHE A 10 -108.43 109.72 -9.89
C PHE A 10 -109.71 110.57 -9.84
N GLU A 11 -110.70 110.16 -9.05
CA GLU A 11 -111.93 110.94 -8.84
C GLU A 11 -111.63 112.26 -8.09
N GLU A 12 -110.78 112.21 -7.06
CA GLU A 12 -110.34 113.39 -6.29
C GLU A 12 -109.58 114.41 -7.17
N LEU A 13 -108.69 113.94 -8.05
CA LEU A 13 -107.94 114.82 -8.97
C LEU A 13 -108.83 115.45 -10.06
N GLU A 14 -109.85 114.73 -10.56
CA GLU A 14 -110.82 115.28 -11.51
C GLU A 14 -111.63 116.42 -10.87
N GLU A 15 -112.08 116.20 -9.63
CA GLU A 15 -112.84 117.19 -8.85
C GLU A 15 -112.01 118.45 -8.55
N ASP A 16 -110.75 118.30 -8.14
CA ASP A 16 -109.83 119.42 -7.88
C ASP A 16 -109.61 120.32 -9.11
N ILE A 17 -109.46 119.73 -10.30
CA ILE A 17 -109.25 120.47 -11.55
C ILE A 17 -110.53 121.23 -11.95
N LEU A 18 -111.70 120.59 -11.83
CA LEU A 18 -112.99 121.22 -12.13
C LEU A 18 -113.29 122.38 -11.18
N ASN A 19 -112.99 122.22 -9.88
CA ASN A 19 -113.13 123.27 -8.88
C ASN A 19 -112.22 124.48 -9.19
N THR A 20 -110.96 124.21 -9.55
CA THR A 20 -110.00 125.24 -9.97
C THR A 20 -110.49 126.01 -11.20
N LEU A 21 -111.12 125.32 -12.14
CA LEU A 21 -111.68 125.91 -13.35
C LEU A 21 -112.84 126.87 -13.03
N ASP A 22 -113.76 126.44 -12.16
CA ASP A 22 -114.90 127.24 -11.71
C ASP A 22 -114.43 128.55 -11.04
N GLU A 23 -113.35 128.51 -10.25
CA GLU A 23 -112.74 129.71 -9.69
C GLU A 23 -112.19 130.67 -10.76
N GLN A 24 -111.54 130.15 -11.81
CA GLN A 24 -110.98 130.97 -12.89
C GLN A 24 -112.09 131.62 -13.72
N PHE A 25 -113.16 130.89 -14.02
CA PHE A 25 -114.35 131.45 -14.66
C PHE A 25 -114.96 132.56 -13.82
N THR A 26 -115.11 132.34 -12.52
CA THR A 26 -115.63 133.36 -11.60
C THR A 26 -114.80 134.65 -11.67
N LYS A 27 -113.46 134.54 -11.63
CA LYS A 27 -112.54 135.68 -11.79
C LYS A 27 -112.65 136.36 -13.17
N PHE A 28 -112.88 135.60 -14.23
CA PHE A 28 -113.07 136.13 -15.59
C PHE A 28 -114.40 136.87 -15.73
N THR A 29 -115.49 136.32 -15.21
CA THR A 29 -116.82 136.96 -15.15
C THR A 29 -116.75 138.29 -14.41
N GLU A 30 -116.05 138.34 -13.26
CA GLU A 30 -115.85 139.59 -12.53
C GLU A 30 -115.08 140.65 -13.33
N LYS A 31 -114.04 140.25 -14.07
CA LYS A 31 -113.29 141.18 -14.95
C LYS A 31 -114.18 141.74 -16.05
N LEU A 32 -115.03 140.92 -16.65
CA LEU A 32 -115.98 141.37 -17.68
C LEU A 32 -117.09 142.26 -17.11
N LYS A 33 -117.55 142.01 -15.88
CA LYS A 33 -118.48 142.91 -15.18
C LYS A 33 -117.85 144.30 -14.96
N LYS A 34 -116.55 144.37 -14.65
CA LYS A 34 -115.81 145.64 -14.50
C LYS A 34 -115.65 146.41 -15.83
N LEU A 35 -115.67 145.74 -16.97
CA LEU A 35 -115.64 146.39 -18.30
C LEU A 35 -116.96 147.07 -18.68
N LYS A 36 -118.05 146.75 -17.98
CA LYS A 36 -119.38 147.34 -18.18
C LYS A 36 -119.42 148.85 -17.87
N GLU A 37 -118.85 149.26 -16.74
CA GLU A 37 -118.88 150.66 -16.28
C GLU A 37 -118.21 151.64 -17.25
N PRO A 38 -116.99 151.37 -17.77
CA PRO A 38 -116.37 152.21 -18.80
C PRO A 38 -117.23 152.33 -20.06
N LEU A 39 -117.86 151.24 -20.51
CA LEU A 39 -118.72 151.24 -21.68
C LEU A 39 -119.94 152.13 -21.47
N ILE A 40 -120.62 152.00 -20.32
CA ILE A 40 -121.79 152.81 -19.96
C ILE A 40 -121.42 154.30 -19.86
N ASN A 41 -120.27 154.61 -19.25
CA ASN A 41 -119.78 155.99 -19.12
C ASN A 41 -119.51 156.66 -20.49
N GLN A 42 -119.13 155.90 -21.51
CA GLN A 42 -119.00 156.45 -22.87
C GLN A 42 -120.34 156.88 -23.46
N PHE A 43 -121.44 156.16 -23.17
CA PHE A 43 -122.78 156.51 -23.66
C PHE A 43 -123.43 157.67 -22.89
N ASP A 44 -123.10 157.83 -21.60
CA ASP A 44 -123.60 158.94 -20.77
C ASP A 44 -123.11 160.32 -21.29
N ASN A 45 -121.90 160.36 -21.88
CA ASN A 45 -121.33 161.57 -22.47
C ASN A 45 -122.02 162.02 -23.78
N VAL A 46 -122.79 161.14 -24.44
CA VAL A 46 -123.48 161.45 -25.71
C VAL A 46 -124.93 161.91 -25.49
N ARG A 47 -125.35 162.12 -24.23
CA ARG A 47 -126.75 162.45 -23.84
C ARG A 47 -127.80 161.44 -24.32
N LEU A 48 -127.40 160.21 -24.67
CA LEU A 48 -128.29 159.10 -25.01
C LEU A 48 -128.79 158.36 -23.76
N LYS A 49 -129.25 159.11 -22.74
CA LYS A 49 -129.65 158.56 -21.43
C LYS A 49 -130.76 157.51 -21.52
N PHE A 50 -131.60 157.57 -22.56
CA PHE A 50 -132.64 156.57 -22.82
C PHE A 50 -132.08 155.20 -23.25
N VAL A 51 -130.88 155.15 -23.85
CA VAL A 51 -130.31 153.93 -24.44
C VAL A 51 -129.49 153.13 -23.40
N ILE A 52 -129.01 153.79 -22.34
CA ILE A 52 -128.20 153.17 -21.28
C ILE A 52 -128.88 151.96 -20.62
N PRO A 53 -130.16 152.00 -20.22
CA PRO A 53 -130.83 150.83 -19.64
C PRO A 53 -130.91 149.66 -20.64
N LEU A 54 -131.09 149.96 -21.93
CA LEU A 54 -131.20 148.95 -22.99
C LEU A 54 -129.85 148.27 -23.25
N ILE A 55 -128.75 149.04 -23.32
CA ILE A 55 -127.39 148.51 -23.49
C ILE A 55 -126.94 147.76 -22.24
N SER A 56 -127.21 148.30 -21.04
CA SER A 56 -126.87 147.66 -19.77
C SER A 56 -127.60 146.32 -19.60
N SER A 57 -128.90 146.30 -19.89
CA SER A 57 -129.71 145.07 -19.86
C SER A 57 -129.27 144.07 -20.94
N SER A 58 -128.96 144.53 -22.15
CA SER A 58 -128.48 143.65 -23.23
C SER A 58 -127.08 143.12 -22.93
N TYR A 59 -126.21 143.92 -22.32
CA TYR A 59 -124.88 143.50 -21.88
C TYR A 59 -124.99 142.46 -20.77
N ASP A 60 -125.79 142.70 -19.72
CA ASP A 60 -125.98 141.71 -18.66
C ASP A 60 -126.56 140.41 -19.19
N LYS A 61 -127.54 140.50 -20.10
CA LYS A 61 -128.15 139.31 -20.70
C LYS A 61 -127.17 138.54 -21.60
N LEU A 62 -126.44 139.24 -22.48
CA LEU A 62 -125.38 138.61 -23.29
C LEU A 62 -124.23 138.08 -22.44
N LEU A 63 -123.92 138.71 -21.30
CA LEU A 63 -122.85 138.29 -20.41
C LEU A 63 -123.27 137.13 -19.50
N GLU A 64 -124.53 137.04 -19.09
CA GLU A 64 -125.00 135.91 -18.29
C GLU A 64 -125.32 134.70 -19.18
N GLU A 65 -125.98 134.91 -20.31
CA GLU A 65 -126.42 133.82 -21.19
C GLU A 65 -125.23 133.21 -21.96
N ASN A 66 -124.46 134.01 -22.71
CA ASN A 66 -123.34 133.46 -23.50
C ASN A 66 -122.16 133.01 -22.65
N LEU A 67 -121.95 133.61 -21.47
CA LEU A 67 -120.81 133.25 -20.63
C LEU A 67 -121.10 132.03 -19.77
N GLU A 68 -122.35 131.84 -19.34
CA GLU A 68 -122.73 130.59 -18.68
C GLU A 68 -122.79 129.44 -19.69
N ASP A 69 -123.23 129.70 -20.93
CA ASP A 69 -123.14 128.73 -22.04
C ASP A 69 -121.68 128.39 -22.36
N LEU A 70 -120.79 129.39 -22.53
CA LEU A 70 -119.37 129.16 -22.79
C LEU A 70 -118.67 128.44 -21.62
N LYS A 71 -119.02 128.78 -20.37
CA LYS A 71 -118.51 128.11 -19.17
C LYS A 71 -118.99 126.66 -19.12
N SER A 72 -120.27 126.41 -19.42
CA SER A 72 -120.85 125.07 -19.48
C SER A 72 -120.19 124.23 -20.58
N GLU A 73 -120.02 124.79 -21.77
CA GLU A 73 -119.39 124.15 -22.93
C GLU A 73 -117.91 123.83 -22.63
N PHE A 74 -117.15 124.82 -22.15
CA PHE A 74 -115.73 124.63 -21.82
C PHE A 74 -115.52 123.69 -20.62
N LYS A 75 -116.42 123.72 -19.62
CA LYS A 75 -116.41 122.78 -18.51
C LYS A 75 -116.73 121.36 -18.98
N THR A 76 -117.66 121.22 -19.91
CA THR A 76 -118.00 119.93 -20.52
C THR A 76 -116.81 119.40 -21.33
N GLU A 77 -116.20 120.22 -22.17
CA GLU A 77 -115.04 119.83 -22.99
C GLU A 77 -113.81 119.48 -22.13
N ILE A 78 -113.56 120.23 -21.05
CA ILE A 78 -112.50 119.91 -20.09
C ILE A 78 -112.82 118.63 -19.33
N LYS A 79 -114.07 118.43 -18.90
CA LYS A 79 -114.47 117.20 -18.21
C LYS A 79 -114.32 116.00 -19.12
N GLU A 80 -114.73 116.09 -20.38
CA GLU A 80 -114.56 115.03 -21.38
C GLU A 80 -113.07 114.75 -21.65
N SER A 81 -112.26 115.81 -21.81
CA SER A 81 -110.81 115.71 -22.01
C SER A 81 -110.09 115.09 -20.80
N LEU A 82 -110.48 115.49 -19.58
CA LEU A 82 -109.98 114.92 -18.33
C LEU A 82 -110.40 113.47 -18.22
N SER A 83 -111.67 113.14 -18.45
CA SER A 83 -112.17 111.78 -18.40
C SER A 83 -111.41 110.87 -19.38
N TYR A 84 -111.17 111.34 -20.60
CA TYR A 84 -110.37 110.63 -21.59
C TYR A 84 -108.90 110.45 -21.15
N LEU A 85 -108.26 111.51 -20.63
CA LEU A 85 -106.90 111.44 -20.13
C LEU A 85 -106.77 110.49 -18.94
N MET A 86 -107.69 110.58 -17.98
CA MET A 86 -107.73 109.76 -16.77
C MET A 86 -107.99 108.30 -17.11
N GLN A 87 -108.88 108.03 -18.06
CA GLN A 87 -109.09 106.68 -18.56
C GLN A 87 -107.83 106.13 -19.24
N ASN A 88 -107.15 106.92 -20.08
CA ASN A 88 -105.88 106.50 -20.69
C ASN A 88 -104.76 106.24 -19.67
N VAL A 89 -104.65 107.08 -18.63
CA VAL A 89 -103.67 106.89 -17.54
C VAL A 89 -104.01 105.64 -16.75
N ARG A 90 -105.28 105.44 -16.40
CA ARG A 90 -105.78 104.24 -15.72
C ARG A 90 -105.48 103.00 -16.54
N ASP A 91 -105.80 102.99 -17.83
CA ASP A 91 -105.58 101.85 -18.71
C ASP A 91 -104.09 101.53 -18.87
N LYS A 92 -103.24 102.55 -19.03
CA LYS A 92 -101.78 102.36 -19.06
C LYS A 92 -101.23 101.85 -17.73
N PHE A 93 -101.71 102.37 -16.60
CA PHE A 93 -101.29 101.94 -15.28
C PHE A 93 -101.74 100.50 -15.01
N SER A 94 -103.00 100.18 -15.26
CA SER A 94 -103.56 98.83 -15.14
C SER A 94 -102.82 97.84 -16.04
N SER A 95 -102.57 98.19 -17.30
CA SER A 95 -101.77 97.35 -18.21
C SER A 95 -100.34 97.13 -17.69
N LYS A 96 -99.70 98.17 -17.14
CA LYS A 96 -98.36 98.06 -16.55
C LYS A 96 -98.37 97.19 -15.29
N MET A 97 -99.34 97.37 -14.41
CA MET A 97 -99.50 96.59 -13.17
C MET A 97 -99.83 95.13 -13.47
N GLN A 98 -100.66 94.87 -14.48
CA GLN A 98 -100.93 93.52 -14.96
C GLN A 98 -99.65 92.88 -15.50
N GLY A 99 -98.87 93.57 -16.33
CA GLY A 99 -97.59 93.05 -16.82
C GLY A 99 -96.58 92.78 -15.71
N ILE A 100 -96.56 93.61 -14.67
CA ILE A 100 -95.75 93.38 -13.46
C ILE A 100 -96.25 92.13 -12.72
N SER A 101 -97.57 92.01 -12.50
CA SER A 101 -98.18 90.84 -11.85
C SER A 101 -97.85 89.55 -12.60
N GLU A 102 -98.03 89.52 -13.92
CA GLU A 102 -97.69 88.37 -14.75
C GLU A 102 -96.20 88.02 -14.67
N THR A 103 -95.32 89.03 -14.56
CA THR A 103 -93.87 88.80 -14.38
C THR A 103 -93.59 88.17 -13.02
N PHE A 104 -94.22 88.66 -11.94
CA PHE A 104 -94.10 88.07 -10.62
C PHE A 104 -94.65 86.64 -10.58
N ASP A 105 -95.79 86.37 -11.20
CA ASP A 105 -96.37 85.02 -11.27
C ASP A 105 -95.42 84.05 -11.98
N ARG A 106 -94.79 84.47 -13.08
CA ARG A 106 -93.77 83.67 -13.79
C ARG A 106 -92.54 83.40 -12.92
N ILE A 107 -92.06 84.40 -12.16
CA ILE A 107 -90.93 84.24 -11.23
C ILE A 107 -91.31 83.27 -10.12
N ILE A 108 -92.48 83.43 -9.51
CA ILE A 108 -92.97 82.58 -8.43
C ILE A 108 -93.08 81.13 -8.92
N GLU A 109 -93.62 80.90 -10.11
CA GLU A 109 -93.77 79.54 -10.64
C GLU A 109 -92.40 78.90 -10.95
N LYS A 110 -91.47 79.68 -11.52
CA LYS A 110 -90.09 79.22 -11.73
C LYS A 110 -89.38 78.88 -10.42
N GLU A 111 -89.56 79.68 -9.37
CA GLU A 111 -88.96 79.39 -8.07
C GLU A 111 -89.61 78.18 -7.38
N LYS A 112 -90.93 77.98 -7.54
CA LYS A 112 -91.58 76.73 -7.08
C LYS A 112 -91.01 75.50 -7.79
N GLU A 113 -90.76 75.58 -9.10
CA GLU A 113 -90.12 74.50 -9.85
C GLU A 113 -88.68 74.24 -9.37
N ASN A 114 -87.91 75.30 -9.11
CA ASN A 114 -86.57 75.17 -8.54
C ASN A 114 -86.59 74.49 -7.16
N VAL A 115 -87.52 74.87 -6.28
CA VAL A 115 -87.69 74.25 -4.95
C VAL A 115 -88.03 72.77 -5.10
N LYS A 116 -88.98 72.41 -5.98
CA LYS A 116 -89.31 71.00 -6.25
C LYS A 116 -88.10 70.21 -6.73
N ARG A 117 -87.27 70.78 -7.62
CA ARG A 117 -86.04 70.13 -8.11
C ARG A 117 -85.05 69.91 -6.97
N LEU A 118 -84.82 70.93 -6.14
CA LEU A 118 -83.90 70.84 -5.00
C LEU A 118 -84.36 69.84 -3.95
N ASP A 119 -85.67 69.76 -3.67
CA ASP A 119 -86.24 68.75 -2.77
C ASP A 119 -86.03 67.34 -3.31
N TYR A 120 -86.18 67.13 -4.63
CA TYR A 120 -85.90 65.86 -5.27
C TYR A 120 -84.41 65.50 -5.18
N GLU A 121 -83.51 66.44 -5.48
CA GLU A 121 -82.06 66.24 -5.36
C GLU A 121 -81.64 65.93 -3.92
N LYS A 122 -82.20 66.66 -2.95
CA LYS A 122 -81.98 66.41 -1.52
C LYS A 122 -82.40 64.99 -1.14
N LYS A 123 -83.60 64.55 -1.54
CA LYS A 123 -84.09 63.21 -1.23
C LYS A 123 -83.17 62.13 -1.84
N ASN A 124 -82.73 62.31 -3.08
CA ASN A 124 -81.81 61.39 -3.74
C ASN A 124 -80.45 61.31 -3.02
N LEU A 125 -79.93 62.45 -2.54
CA LEU A 125 -78.71 62.49 -1.73
C LEU A 125 -78.89 61.81 -0.38
N GLU A 126 -80.03 61.99 0.29
CA GLU A 126 -80.37 61.30 1.54
C GLU A 126 -80.40 59.77 1.35
N GLU A 127 -81.04 59.29 0.27
CA GLU A 127 -81.05 57.85 -0.08
C GLU A 127 -79.63 57.33 -0.35
N LYS A 128 -78.79 58.10 -1.05
CA LYS A 128 -77.39 57.74 -1.31
C LYS A 128 -76.54 57.69 -0.02
N ILE A 129 -76.75 58.63 0.89
CA ILE A 129 -76.07 58.65 2.21
C ILE A 129 -76.47 57.41 3.02
N LEU A 130 -77.76 57.06 3.03
CA LEU A 130 -78.25 55.86 3.73
C LEU A 130 -77.61 54.59 3.15
N SER A 131 -77.56 54.45 1.82
CA SER A 131 -76.91 53.32 1.16
C SER A 131 -75.41 53.22 1.49
N LEU A 132 -74.68 54.33 1.43
CA LEU A 132 -73.25 54.34 1.73
C LEU A 132 -72.98 54.06 3.22
N THR A 133 -73.85 54.54 4.11
CA THR A 133 -73.76 54.27 5.55
C THR A 133 -73.95 52.78 5.83
N ALA A 134 -74.90 52.12 5.14
CA ALA A 134 -75.08 50.68 5.23
C ALA A 134 -73.82 49.93 4.75
N GLU A 135 -73.27 50.31 3.59
CA GLU A 135 -72.05 49.69 3.06
C GLU A 135 -70.84 49.85 4.00
N ILE A 136 -70.69 51.02 4.64
CA ILE A 136 -69.65 51.27 5.64
C ILE A 136 -69.84 50.33 6.84
N ASN A 137 -71.05 50.22 7.37
CA ASN A 137 -71.34 49.34 8.51
C ASN A 137 -71.02 47.87 8.21
N ASP A 138 -71.35 47.41 7.00
CA ASP A 138 -71.02 46.05 6.55
C ASP A 138 -69.51 45.83 6.44
N LYS A 139 -68.77 46.80 5.88
CA LYS A 139 -67.30 46.75 5.82
C LYS A 139 -66.66 46.79 7.20
N GLU A 140 -67.17 47.59 8.13
CA GLU A 140 -66.70 47.62 9.51
C GLU A 140 -66.91 46.28 10.22
N LYS A 141 -68.06 45.64 9.98
CA LYS A 141 -68.32 44.29 10.50
C LYS A 141 -67.32 43.30 9.94
N LEU A 142 -67.06 43.33 8.63
CA LEU A 142 -66.08 42.45 7.99
C LEU A 142 -64.66 42.67 8.54
N ILE A 143 -64.27 43.93 8.78
CA ILE A 143 -62.98 44.27 9.41
C ILE A 143 -62.90 43.68 10.83
N ARG A 144 -63.97 43.81 11.64
CA ARG A 144 -64.03 43.21 12.98
C ARG A 144 -63.85 41.69 12.93
N ASP A 145 -64.53 41.02 11.99
CA ASP A 145 -64.44 39.57 11.82
C ASP A 145 -63.02 39.14 11.40
N TYR A 146 -62.37 39.87 10.49
CA TYR A 146 -60.98 39.58 10.11
C TYR A 146 -59.99 39.83 11.25
N LEU A 147 -60.18 40.88 12.04
CA LEU A 147 -59.32 41.13 13.21
C LEU A 147 -59.44 40.00 14.24
N ALA A 148 -60.66 39.49 14.47
CA ALA A 148 -60.87 38.32 15.33
C ALA A 148 -60.15 37.07 14.80
N GLN A 149 -60.25 36.78 13.50
CA GLN A 149 -59.54 35.66 12.86
C GLN A 149 -58.01 35.80 12.96
N ILE A 150 -57.48 37.00 12.73
CA ILE A 150 -56.03 37.28 12.87
C ILE A 150 -55.58 37.04 14.32
N SER A 151 -56.38 37.44 15.31
CA SER A 151 -56.07 37.19 16.73
C SER A 151 -56.00 35.70 17.04
N GLU A 152 -56.95 34.91 16.54
CA GLU A 152 -56.95 33.46 16.75
C GLU A 152 -55.76 32.79 16.05
N LEU A 153 -55.48 33.16 14.79
CA LEU A 153 -54.32 32.64 14.05
C LEU A 153 -53.00 32.95 14.77
N LYS A 154 -52.84 34.15 15.34
CA LYS A 154 -51.65 34.49 16.13
C LYS A 154 -51.49 33.57 17.34
N LYS A 155 -52.58 33.25 18.03
CA LYS A 155 -52.57 32.31 19.16
C LYS A 155 -52.15 30.91 18.72
N THR A 156 -52.73 30.39 17.62
CA THR A 156 -52.36 29.09 17.06
C THR A 156 -50.89 29.03 16.63
N VAL A 157 -50.35 30.11 16.03
CA VAL A 157 -48.93 30.19 15.65
C VAL A 157 -48.03 30.10 16.89
N PHE A 158 -48.36 30.83 17.95
CA PHE A 158 -47.59 30.79 19.20
C PHE A 158 -47.61 29.39 19.86
N GLU A 159 -48.77 28.73 19.88
CA GLU A 159 -48.90 27.36 20.36
C GLU A 159 -48.03 26.39 19.53
N ARG A 160 -48.04 26.54 18.20
CA ARG A 160 -47.22 25.73 17.30
C ARG A 160 -45.72 25.94 17.53
N GLU A 161 -45.27 27.17 17.75
CA GLU A 161 -43.87 27.46 18.07
C GLU A 161 -43.45 26.81 19.39
N THR A 162 -44.34 26.81 20.39
CA THR A 162 -44.11 26.16 21.68
C THR A 162 -43.97 24.65 21.52
N LEU A 163 -44.94 24.01 20.84
CA LEU A 163 -44.89 22.58 20.52
C LEU A 163 -43.66 22.20 19.68
N SER A 164 -43.24 23.08 18.76
CA SER A 164 -42.03 22.85 17.97
C SER A 164 -40.76 22.82 18.82
N LYS A 165 -40.67 23.66 19.86
CA LYS A 165 -39.54 23.64 20.81
C LYS A 165 -39.55 22.36 21.65
N GLU A 166 -40.70 21.99 22.19
CA GLU A 166 -40.87 20.74 22.96
C GLU A 166 -40.51 19.50 22.13
N SER A 167 -40.92 19.45 20.86
CA SER A 167 -40.57 18.37 19.95
C SER A 167 -39.05 18.25 19.73
N LEU A 168 -38.36 19.39 19.61
CA LEU A 168 -36.90 19.41 19.46
C LEU A 168 -36.18 18.93 20.72
N GLU A 169 -36.68 19.29 21.90
CA GLU A 169 -36.16 18.79 23.18
C GLU A 169 -36.39 17.29 23.36
N LEU A 170 -37.58 16.79 23.02
CA LEU A 170 -37.88 15.36 23.05
C LEU A 170 -36.98 14.58 22.08
N LYS A 171 -36.70 15.14 20.90
CA LYS A 171 -35.76 14.52 19.95
C LYS A 171 -34.35 14.40 20.53
N LYS A 172 -33.84 15.44 21.19
CA LYS A 172 -32.54 15.37 21.87
C LYS A 172 -32.51 14.31 22.97
N LYS A 173 -33.56 14.25 23.81
CA LYS A 173 -33.70 13.21 24.86
C LYS A 173 -33.72 11.80 24.27
N LEU A 174 -34.37 11.61 23.11
CA LEU A 174 -34.39 10.33 22.40
C LEU A 174 -33.00 9.95 21.87
N GLU A 175 -32.26 10.91 21.31
CA GLU A 175 -30.88 10.70 20.85
C GLU A 175 -29.94 10.30 22.00
N ASP A 176 -30.03 10.98 23.14
CA ASP A 176 -29.28 10.63 24.35
C ASP A 176 -29.64 9.22 24.85
N LEU A 177 -30.94 8.89 24.93
CA LEU A 177 -31.39 7.56 25.38
C LEU A 177 -30.93 6.45 24.44
N ASN A 178 -30.91 6.69 23.13
CA ASN A 178 -30.40 5.73 22.15
C ASN A 178 -28.89 5.50 22.32
N ARG A 179 -28.11 6.55 22.61
CA ARG A 179 -26.69 6.42 22.93
C ARG A 179 -26.48 5.57 24.18
N ASP A 180 -27.24 5.84 25.25
CA ASP A 180 -27.15 5.08 26.49
C ASP A 180 -27.53 3.61 26.28
N TYR A 181 -28.57 3.35 25.48
CA TYR A 181 -28.94 1.99 25.10
C TYR A 181 -27.83 1.25 24.34
N ALA A 182 -27.17 1.92 23.39
CA ALA A 182 -26.05 1.34 22.65
C ALA A 182 -24.87 0.99 23.58
N ASN A 183 -24.52 1.89 24.50
CA ASN A 183 -23.48 1.65 25.50
C ASN A 183 -23.81 0.45 26.40
N LEU A 184 -25.06 0.34 26.87
CA LEU A 184 -25.52 -0.80 27.68
C LEU A 184 -25.47 -2.13 26.90
N GLN A 185 -25.75 -2.12 25.60
CA GLN A 185 -25.61 -3.32 24.76
C GLN A 185 -24.15 -3.76 24.61
N GLU A 186 -23.23 -2.81 24.47
CA GLU A 186 -21.79 -3.09 24.43
C GLU A 186 -21.29 -3.65 25.78
N GLU A 187 -21.71 -3.05 26.89
CA GLU A 187 -21.40 -3.53 28.24
C GLU A 187 -21.91 -4.96 28.45
N LYS A 188 -23.15 -5.25 28.04
CA LYS A 188 -23.72 -6.59 28.08
C LYS A 188 -22.88 -7.60 27.29
N LEU A 189 -22.46 -7.26 26.07
CA LEU A 189 -21.65 -8.15 25.23
C LEU A 189 -20.27 -8.42 25.87
N ASN A 190 -19.66 -7.41 26.47
CA ASN A 190 -18.40 -7.54 27.19
C ASN A 190 -18.56 -8.48 28.40
N LEU A 191 -19.61 -8.30 29.20
CA LEU A 191 -19.92 -9.17 30.34
C LEU A 191 -20.19 -10.62 29.89
N GLU A 192 -20.93 -10.84 28.81
CA GLU A 192 -21.14 -12.18 28.24
C GLU A 192 -19.82 -12.84 27.82
N THR A 193 -18.88 -12.06 27.27
CA THR A 193 -17.55 -12.53 26.88
C THR A 193 -16.69 -12.89 28.10
N GLN A 194 -16.75 -12.07 29.16
CA GLN A 194 -16.09 -12.37 30.44
C GLN A 194 -16.63 -13.64 31.07
N ILE A 195 -17.96 -13.81 31.10
CA ILE A 195 -18.60 -15.03 31.61
C ILE A 195 -18.10 -16.26 30.85
N ARG A 196 -18.12 -16.25 29.51
CA ARG A 196 -17.61 -17.37 28.70
C ARG A 196 -16.15 -17.71 29.01
N THR A 197 -15.32 -16.69 29.22
CA THR A 197 -13.89 -16.87 29.55
C THR A 197 -13.73 -17.53 30.93
N LEU A 198 -14.44 -17.01 31.93
CA LEU A 198 -14.43 -17.57 33.29
C LEU A 198 -14.99 -19.00 33.33
N THR A 199 -16.03 -19.30 32.55
CA THR A 199 -16.57 -20.66 32.42
C THR A 199 -15.51 -21.63 31.90
N LYS A 200 -14.78 -21.28 30.84
CA LYS A 200 -13.69 -22.10 30.29
C LYS A 200 -12.56 -22.30 31.29
N GLN A 201 -12.18 -21.25 32.03
CA GLN A 201 -11.16 -21.34 33.08
C GLN A 201 -11.60 -22.31 34.19
N ASN A 202 -12.86 -22.22 34.64
CA ASN A 202 -13.40 -23.14 35.64
C ASN A 202 -13.43 -24.60 35.15
N GLU A 203 -13.77 -24.85 33.88
CA GLU A 203 -13.68 -26.19 33.30
C GLU A 203 -12.24 -26.71 33.28
N SER A 204 -11.27 -25.88 32.90
CA SER A 204 -9.85 -26.23 32.94
C SER A 204 -9.40 -26.61 34.36
N TYR A 205 -9.70 -25.77 35.35
CA TYR A 205 -9.36 -26.05 36.75
C TYR A 205 -10.04 -27.31 37.28
N LYS A 206 -11.28 -27.57 36.88
CA LYS A 206 -12.00 -28.79 37.26
C LYS A 206 -11.29 -30.04 36.70
N ASN A 207 -10.83 -29.99 35.45
CA ASN A 207 -10.08 -31.09 34.84
C ASN A 207 -8.72 -31.30 35.53
N GLU A 208 -7.97 -30.22 35.79
CA GLU A 208 -6.70 -30.28 36.53
C GLU A 208 -6.88 -30.89 37.93
N LEU A 209 -7.96 -30.52 38.61
CA LEU A 209 -8.27 -31.04 39.94
C LEU A 209 -8.60 -32.54 39.90
N GLU A 210 -9.29 -33.01 38.87
CA GLU A 210 -9.58 -34.44 38.69
C GLU A 210 -8.31 -35.24 38.35
N ASP A 211 -7.43 -34.70 37.51
CA ASP A 211 -6.11 -35.25 37.22
C ASP A 211 -5.26 -35.36 38.50
N LEU A 212 -5.23 -34.31 39.32
CA LEU A 212 -4.51 -34.32 40.59
C LEU A 212 -5.06 -35.36 41.57
N LYS A 213 -6.39 -35.49 41.67
CA LYS A 213 -7.01 -36.56 42.48
C LYS A 213 -6.59 -37.95 42.01
N SER A 214 -6.58 -38.19 40.70
CA SER A 214 -6.15 -39.49 40.15
C SER A 214 -4.68 -39.79 40.48
N LYS A 215 -3.80 -38.78 40.40
CA LYS A 215 -2.39 -38.90 40.78
C LYS A 215 -2.21 -39.20 42.26
N ILE A 216 -2.95 -38.52 43.14
CA ILE A 216 -2.94 -38.78 44.58
C ILE A 216 -3.33 -40.23 44.86
N LYS A 217 -4.44 -40.71 44.28
CA LYS A 217 -4.90 -42.10 44.46
C LYS A 217 -3.83 -43.12 44.03
N ASN A 218 -3.17 -42.90 42.89
CA ASN A 218 -2.09 -43.79 42.43
C ASN A 218 -0.89 -43.79 43.39
N LEU A 219 -0.51 -42.61 43.92
CA LEU A 219 0.56 -42.49 44.90
C LEU A 219 0.22 -43.19 46.22
N GLU A 220 -1.03 -43.10 46.69
CA GLU A 220 -1.52 -43.82 47.87
C GLU A 220 -1.43 -45.35 47.68
N GLU A 221 -1.83 -45.85 46.51
CA GLU A 221 -1.70 -47.27 46.17
C GLU A 221 -0.24 -47.74 46.14
N LYS A 222 0.65 -46.95 45.53
CA LYS A 222 2.11 -47.22 45.53
C LYS A 222 2.70 -47.20 46.93
N LEU A 223 2.31 -46.23 47.77
CA LEU A 223 2.76 -46.15 49.15
C LEU A 223 2.40 -47.42 49.93
N LYS A 224 1.15 -47.89 49.77
CA LYS A 224 0.67 -49.12 50.41
C LYS A 224 1.46 -50.35 49.96
N LEU A 225 1.75 -50.47 48.67
CA LEU A 225 2.57 -51.56 48.13
C LEU A 225 3.98 -51.55 48.74
N THR A 226 4.64 -50.39 48.76
CA THR A 226 5.98 -50.22 49.34
C THR A 226 5.99 -50.53 50.83
N GLN A 227 4.96 -50.12 51.58
CA GLN A 227 4.81 -50.45 53.00
C GLN A 227 4.72 -51.97 53.23
N ASN A 228 3.97 -52.69 52.39
CA ASN A 228 3.88 -54.15 52.45
C ASN A 228 5.24 -54.81 52.17
N GLN A 229 5.94 -54.37 51.10
CA GLN A 229 7.28 -54.88 50.76
C GLN A 229 8.30 -54.65 51.89
N LEU A 230 8.24 -53.49 52.54
CA LEU A 230 9.09 -53.17 53.68
C LEU A 230 8.80 -54.11 54.86
N ALA A 231 7.53 -54.42 55.12
CA ALA A 231 7.14 -55.37 56.17
C ALA A 231 7.66 -56.78 55.88
N GLU A 232 7.53 -57.26 54.64
CA GLU A 232 8.06 -58.57 54.21
C GLU A 232 9.59 -58.64 54.39
N THR A 233 10.31 -57.62 53.91
CA THR A 233 11.78 -57.55 54.02
C THR A 233 12.23 -57.55 55.49
N ARG A 234 11.50 -56.84 56.38
CA ARG A 234 11.79 -56.85 57.82
C ARG A 234 11.61 -58.24 58.41
N SER A 235 10.52 -58.94 58.07
CA SER A 235 10.28 -60.30 58.54
C SER A 235 11.36 -61.29 58.06
N GLU A 236 11.79 -61.18 56.80
CA GLU A 236 12.89 -61.99 56.26
C GLU A 236 14.21 -61.74 56.99
N ASN A 237 14.53 -60.48 57.28
CA ASN A 237 15.75 -60.12 58.01
C ASN A 237 15.74 -60.69 59.45
N ILE A 238 14.59 -60.63 60.13
CA ILE A 238 14.41 -61.26 61.45
C ILE A 238 14.65 -62.77 61.36
N PHE A 239 14.08 -63.45 60.36
CA PHE A 239 14.28 -64.88 60.15
C PHE A 239 15.75 -65.25 59.92
N LEU A 240 16.44 -64.54 59.02
CA LEU A 240 17.86 -64.77 58.73
C LEU A 240 18.75 -64.53 59.95
N SER A 241 18.46 -63.48 60.73
CA SER A 241 19.18 -63.16 61.96
C SER A 241 19.07 -64.28 63.01
N THR A 242 17.88 -64.85 63.18
CA THR A 242 17.66 -66.01 64.06
C THR A 242 18.48 -67.21 63.61
N LYS A 243 18.44 -67.55 62.32
CA LYS A 243 19.20 -68.68 61.74
C LYS A 243 20.71 -68.51 61.89
N LEU A 244 21.22 -67.29 61.74
CA LEU A 244 22.62 -66.96 61.97
C LEU A 244 23.04 -67.25 63.41
N ASN A 245 22.19 -66.91 64.38
CA ASN A 245 22.47 -67.15 65.80
C ASN A 245 22.44 -68.65 66.14
N GLU A 246 21.50 -69.40 65.58
CA GLU A 246 21.46 -70.87 65.72
C GLU A 246 22.75 -71.53 65.20
N LEU A 247 23.22 -71.11 64.03
CA LEU A 247 24.48 -71.58 63.45
C LEU A 247 25.68 -71.26 64.35
N LYS A 248 25.75 -70.03 64.90
CA LYS A 248 26.83 -69.64 65.83
C LYS A 248 26.84 -70.51 67.10
N SER A 249 25.67 -70.82 67.66
CA SER A 249 25.56 -71.69 68.82
C SER A 249 26.01 -73.11 68.50
N SER A 250 25.60 -73.66 67.35
CA SER A 250 26.03 -75.01 66.91
C SER A 250 27.53 -75.13 66.65
N LEU A 251 28.19 -74.03 66.29
CA LEU A 251 29.65 -73.99 66.10
C LEU A 251 30.43 -74.01 67.42
N SER A 252 29.78 -73.67 68.54
CA SER A 252 30.42 -73.49 69.85
C SER A 252 30.49 -74.78 70.69
N GLU A 253 29.91 -75.90 70.23
CA GLU A 253 29.80 -77.19 70.96
C GLU A 253 30.74 -78.30 70.47
N ARG A 254 31.67 -78.02 69.54
CA ARG A 254 32.61 -79.04 69.01
C ARG A 254 33.94 -79.07 69.80
N PRO A 255 34.42 -80.23 70.31
CA PRO A 255 35.66 -80.30 71.10
C PRO A 255 36.92 -79.92 70.30
N GLN A 256 37.83 -79.23 70.98
CA GLN A 256 39.12 -78.73 70.51
C GLN A 256 40.13 -79.84 70.18
N GLU A 257 40.12 -80.37 68.96
CA GLU A 257 41.29 -81.07 68.39
C GLU A 257 41.89 -80.36 67.14
N GLU A 258 41.19 -79.38 66.56
CA GLU A 258 41.61 -78.74 65.30
C GLU A 258 42.43 -77.43 65.45
N ILE A 259 42.76 -77.01 66.69
CA ILE A 259 43.54 -75.76 66.90
C ILE A 259 45.03 -75.95 66.54
N ILE A 260 45.56 -77.17 66.60
CA ILE A 260 46.96 -77.44 66.24
C ILE A 260 47.17 -77.52 64.73
N ASP A 261 46.15 -77.92 63.97
CA ASP A 261 46.25 -78.03 62.51
C ASP A 261 46.04 -76.69 61.79
N ALA A 262 45.20 -75.80 62.30
CA ALA A 262 45.01 -74.47 61.71
C ALA A 262 46.28 -73.61 61.74
N ALA A 263 47.13 -73.76 62.77
CA ALA A 263 48.40 -73.03 62.86
C ALA A 263 49.45 -73.54 61.87
N LYS A 264 49.51 -74.87 61.64
CA LYS A 264 50.36 -75.47 60.59
C LYS A 264 49.87 -75.12 59.20
N ILE A 265 48.57 -75.24 58.94
CA ILE A 265 47.95 -74.89 57.66
C ILE A 265 48.12 -73.41 57.33
N LYS A 266 48.06 -72.50 58.32
CA LYS A 266 48.29 -71.06 58.12
C LYS A 266 49.75 -70.74 57.81
N ALA A 267 50.70 -71.46 58.41
CA ALA A 267 52.12 -71.33 58.09
C ALA A 267 52.43 -71.87 56.68
N GLU A 268 51.86 -73.03 56.31
CA GLU A 268 51.98 -73.61 54.98
C GLU A 268 51.33 -72.74 53.90
N LEU A 269 50.14 -72.18 54.15
CA LEU A 269 49.48 -71.24 53.23
C LEU A 269 50.32 -69.98 53.01
N LYS A 270 50.97 -69.46 54.06
CA LYS A 270 51.85 -68.30 53.91
C LYS A 270 53.08 -68.62 53.05
N ILE A 271 53.71 -69.77 53.28
CA ILE A 271 54.84 -70.26 52.46
C ILE A 271 54.40 -70.47 51.01
N LEU A 272 53.22 -71.06 50.78
CA LEU A 272 52.65 -71.26 49.45
C LEU A 272 52.31 -69.93 48.77
N GLN A 273 51.80 -68.94 49.50
CA GLN A 273 51.43 -67.63 48.97
C GLN A 273 52.67 -66.79 48.62
N ASP A 274 53.73 -66.89 49.44
CA ASP A 274 55.04 -66.29 49.16
C ASP A 274 55.70 -67.00 47.95
N THR A 275 55.61 -68.33 47.88
CA THR A 275 56.09 -69.12 46.72
C THR A 275 55.33 -68.78 45.45
N LEU A 276 54.00 -68.64 45.52
CA LEU A 276 53.16 -68.26 44.40
C LEU A 276 53.49 -66.84 43.92
N SER A 277 53.70 -65.91 44.85
CA SER A 277 54.12 -64.54 44.52
C SER A 277 55.50 -64.51 43.84
N GLN A 278 56.43 -65.33 44.33
CA GLN A 278 57.75 -65.50 43.71
C GLN A 278 57.64 -66.14 42.32
N LYS A 279 56.76 -67.14 42.14
CA LYS A 279 56.48 -67.77 40.85
C LYS A 279 55.80 -66.82 39.87
N ILE A 280 54.85 -65.99 40.31
CA ILE A 280 54.22 -64.94 39.50
C ILE A 280 55.26 -63.91 39.05
N SER A 281 56.19 -63.52 39.93
CA SER A 281 57.31 -62.65 39.55
C SER A 281 58.23 -63.32 38.52
N GLN A 282 58.56 -64.60 38.70
CA GLN A 282 59.32 -65.38 37.72
C GLN A 282 58.60 -65.48 36.37
N ILE A 283 57.27 -65.66 36.37
CA ILE A 283 56.45 -65.68 35.16
C ILE A 283 56.51 -64.33 34.45
N LYS A 284 56.34 -63.21 35.17
CA LYS A 284 56.46 -61.86 34.58
C LYS A 284 57.85 -61.61 33.99
N ASP A 285 58.90 -62.04 34.69
CA ASP A 285 60.27 -61.93 34.19
C ASP A 285 60.46 -62.78 32.92
N LEU A 286 59.90 -64.00 32.89
CA LEU A 286 59.91 -64.87 31.71
C LEU A 286 59.09 -64.29 30.55
N GLU A 287 57.91 -63.71 30.81
CA GLU A 287 57.09 -63.01 29.81
C GLU A 287 57.86 -61.83 29.20
N SER A 288 58.56 -61.06 30.03
CA SER A 288 59.42 -59.97 29.54
C SER A 288 60.59 -60.47 28.68
N LYS A 289 61.17 -61.63 29.03
CA LYS A 289 62.20 -62.30 28.22
C LYS A 289 61.62 -62.84 26.92
N ILE A 290 60.42 -63.39 26.92
CA ILE A 290 59.72 -63.88 25.73
C ILE A 290 59.42 -62.71 24.78
N LEU A 291 58.95 -61.58 25.30
CA LEU A 291 58.76 -60.36 24.51
C LEU A 291 60.05 -59.88 23.85
N LYS A 292 61.14 -59.79 24.62
CA LYS A 292 62.47 -59.43 24.08
C LYS A 292 62.96 -60.42 23.02
N LEU A 293 62.84 -61.73 23.28
CA LEU A 293 63.19 -62.77 22.32
C LEU A 293 62.29 -62.74 21.08
N SER A 294 61.02 -62.36 21.21
CA SER A 294 60.09 -62.18 20.09
C SER A 294 60.51 -60.99 19.22
N ASP A 295 60.89 -59.87 19.83
CA ASP A 295 61.40 -58.70 19.12
C ASP A 295 62.74 -59.01 18.43
N GLU A 296 63.63 -59.74 19.11
CA GLU A 296 64.88 -60.25 18.52
C GLU A 296 64.60 -61.20 17.35
N ASN A 297 63.62 -62.12 17.48
CA ASN A 297 63.21 -63.01 16.40
C ASN A 297 62.63 -62.24 15.21
N ASN A 298 61.81 -61.21 15.45
CA ASN A 298 61.29 -60.36 14.38
C ASN A 298 62.43 -59.61 13.68
N THR A 299 63.40 -59.12 14.44
CA THR A 299 64.60 -58.46 13.90
C THR A 299 65.45 -59.43 13.08
N LEU A 300 65.65 -60.65 13.56
CA LEU A 300 66.36 -61.71 12.85
C LEU A 300 65.60 -62.15 11.60
N LYS A 301 64.26 -62.24 11.66
CA LYS A 301 63.42 -62.57 10.52
C LYS A 301 63.52 -61.50 9.42
N ASN A 302 63.54 -60.23 9.79
CA ASN A 302 63.79 -59.13 8.86
C ASN A 302 65.21 -59.18 8.28
N LYS A 303 66.22 -59.56 9.09
CA LYS A 303 67.58 -59.80 8.58
C LYS A 303 67.61 -60.96 7.59
N ILE A 304 66.95 -62.08 7.88
CA ILE A 304 66.86 -63.23 6.99
C ILE A 304 66.18 -62.84 5.67
N GLU A 305 65.12 -62.04 5.70
CA GLU A 305 64.45 -61.58 4.47
C GLU A 305 65.36 -60.65 3.64
N ASN A 306 66.13 -59.77 4.30
CA ASN A 306 67.15 -58.95 3.63
C ASN A 306 68.30 -59.81 3.08
N ASP A 307 68.74 -60.82 3.81
CA ASP A 307 69.79 -61.74 3.37
C ASP A 307 69.28 -62.63 2.22
N LYS A 308 67.99 -62.97 2.21
CA LYS A 308 67.35 -63.70 1.12
C LYS A 308 67.28 -62.87 -0.15
N THR A 309 66.85 -61.60 -0.06
CA THR A 309 66.88 -60.69 -1.21
C THR A 309 68.31 -60.44 -1.70
N ARG A 310 69.29 -60.35 -0.79
CA ARG A 310 70.73 -60.31 -1.13
C ARG A 310 71.18 -61.61 -1.82
N PHE A 311 70.69 -62.76 -1.37
CA PHE A 311 70.99 -64.06 -1.98
C PHE A 311 70.40 -64.17 -3.37
N GLU A 312 69.16 -63.71 -3.60
CA GLU A 312 68.52 -63.65 -4.93
C GLU A 312 69.27 -62.71 -5.89
N GLN A 313 69.79 -61.59 -5.39
CA GLN A 313 70.68 -60.71 -6.15
C GLN A 313 71.99 -61.41 -6.53
N LEU A 314 72.64 -62.05 -5.55
CA LEU A 314 73.87 -62.82 -5.79
C LEU A 314 73.64 -64.02 -6.72
N GLU A 315 72.47 -64.66 -6.66
CA GLU A 315 72.08 -65.75 -7.54
C GLU A 315 71.89 -65.24 -8.98
N SER A 316 71.30 -64.06 -9.14
CA SER A 316 71.21 -63.37 -10.44
C SER A 316 72.59 -63.01 -10.99
N GLU A 317 73.51 -62.53 -10.14
CA GLU A 317 74.92 -62.32 -10.51
C GLU A 317 75.60 -63.64 -10.88
N LEU A 318 75.36 -64.72 -10.15
CA LEU A 318 75.88 -66.07 -10.45
C LEU A 318 75.36 -66.60 -11.79
N GLN A 319 74.12 -66.29 -12.17
CA GLN A 319 73.57 -66.62 -13.49
C GLN A 319 74.27 -65.84 -14.60
N LEU A 320 74.60 -64.57 -14.37
CA LEU A 320 75.43 -63.78 -15.29
C LEU A 320 76.84 -64.38 -15.42
N TYR A 321 77.48 -64.74 -14.29
CA TYR A 321 78.77 -65.43 -14.30
C TYR A 321 78.70 -66.80 -14.97
N LYS A 322 77.61 -67.56 -14.82
CA LYS A 322 77.39 -68.82 -15.56
C LYS A 322 77.25 -68.59 -17.06
N ALA A 323 76.60 -67.52 -17.48
CA ALA A 323 76.53 -67.13 -18.88
C ALA A 323 77.92 -66.79 -19.43
N ASP A 324 78.76 -66.10 -18.66
CA ASP A 324 80.15 -65.83 -19.03
C ASP A 324 81.02 -67.10 -19.00
N LEU A 325 80.78 -68.03 -18.07
CA LEU A 325 81.41 -69.36 -18.06
C LEU A 325 81.04 -70.19 -19.29
N ASN A 326 79.80 -70.09 -19.77
CA ASN A 326 79.40 -70.72 -21.03
C ASN A 326 80.15 -70.11 -22.22
N LYS A 327 80.40 -68.78 -22.23
CA LYS A 327 81.27 -68.16 -23.23
C LYS A 327 82.71 -68.67 -23.12
N ILE A 328 83.23 -68.87 -21.90
CA ILE A 328 84.55 -69.48 -21.66
C ILE A 328 84.58 -70.94 -22.14
N SER A 329 83.52 -71.72 -21.92
CA SER A 329 83.41 -73.08 -22.44
C SER A 329 83.41 -73.12 -23.97
N ASP A 330 82.76 -72.16 -24.63
CA ASP A 330 82.84 -72.02 -26.08
C ASP A 330 84.23 -71.57 -26.56
N TYR A 331 84.95 -70.76 -25.77
CA TYR A 331 86.37 -70.51 -26.00
C TYR A 331 87.24 -71.75 -25.80
N ASP A 332 86.95 -72.60 -24.80
CA ASP A 332 87.65 -73.87 -24.57
C ASP A 332 87.40 -74.87 -25.69
N LYS A 333 86.20 -74.89 -26.31
CA LYS A 333 85.94 -75.69 -27.52
C LYS A 333 86.77 -75.18 -28.70
N LYS A 334 86.88 -73.86 -28.89
CA LYS A 334 87.77 -73.27 -29.89
C LYS A 334 89.24 -73.57 -29.61
N LEU A 335 89.65 -73.53 -28.34
CA LEU A 335 91.01 -73.86 -27.91
C LEU A 335 91.32 -75.34 -28.18
N ASN A 336 90.38 -76.24 -27.89
CA ASN A 336 90.52 -77.67 -28.19
C ASN A 336 90.59 -77.91 -29.70
N GLN A 337 89.81 -77.20 -30.53
CA GLN A 337 89.95 -77.26 -31.99
C GLN A 337 91.35 -76.82 -32.45
N LEU A 338 91.84 -75.70 -31.92
CA LEU A 338 93.20 -75.22 -32.17
C LEU A 338 94.27 -76.21 -31.68
N GLN A 339 94.04 -76.90 -30.57
CA GLN A 339 94.94 -77.94 -30.07
C GLN A 339 94.92 -79.19 -30.95
N ILE A 340 93.76 -79.55 -31.52
CA ILE A 340 93.66 -80.64 -32.50
C ILE A 340 94.44 -80.25 -33.77
N GLU A 341 94.25 -79.05 -34.31
CA GLU A 341 95.05 -78.53 -35.43
C GLU A 341 96.55 -78.52 -35.11
N TYR A 342 96.92 -78.09 -33.90
CA TYR A 342 98.31 -78.10 -33.44
C TYR A 342 98.87 -79.53 -33.30
N ALA A 343 98.07 -80.48 -32.83
CA ALA A 343 98.44 -81.89 -32.74
C ALA A 343 98.59 -82.53 -34.14
N GLU A 344 97.78 -82.11 -35.11
CA GLU A 344 97.94 -82.50 -36.52
C GLU A 344 99.22 -81.92 -37.12
N LEU A 345 99.52 -80.65 -36.85
CA LEU A 345 100.80 -80.03 -37.21
C LEU A 345 101.98 -80.74 -36.55
N GLN A 346 101.87 -81.13 -35.27
CA GLN A 346 102.87 -81.95 -34.57
C GLN A 346 103.05 -83.32 -35.23
N LYS A 347 101.98 -83.97 -35.69
CA LYS A 347 102.06 -85.24 -36.46
C LYS A 347 102.74 -85.05 -37.82
N ILE A 348 102.49 -83.94 -38.50
CA ILE A 348 103.19 -83.59 -39.74
C ILE A 348 104.69 -83.38 -39.43
N ASN A 349 105.01 -82.66 -38.36
CA ASN A 349 106.37 -82.39 -37.93
C ASN A 349 107.09 -83.66 -37.43
N SER A 350 106.40 -84.58 -36.77
CA SER A 350 106.96 -85.87 -36.37
C SER A 350 107.23 -86.76 -37.58
N LYS A 351 106.34 -86.77 -38.61
CA LYS A 351 106.62 -87.42 -39.90
C LYS A 351 107.85 -86.83 -40.58
N GLN A 352 107.99 -85.50 -40.59
CA GLN A 352 109.19 -84.82 -41.11
C GLN A 352 110.44 -85.17 -40.30
N ARG A 353 110.36 -85.24 -38.97
CA ARG A 353 111.47 -85.71 -38.11
C ARG A 353 111.79 -87.19 -38.29
N GLU A 354 110.82 -88.05 -38.59
CA GLU A 354 111.06 -89.44 -38.95
C GLU A 354 111.74 -89.58 -40.31
N GLU A 355 111.37 -88.75 -41.28
CA GLU A 355 112.13 -88.58 -42.52
C GLU A 355 113.56 -88.09 -42.27
N LEU A 356 113.72 -87.10 -41.39
CA LEU A 356 115.02 -86.59 -40.98
C LEU A 356 115.85 -87.69 -40.29
N ASN A 357 115.24 -88.48 -39.42
CA ASN A 357 115.86 -89.62 -38.76
C ASN A 357 116.16 -90.77 -39.74
N ARG A 358 115.36 -90.97 -40.79
CA ARG A 358 115.70 -91.88 -41.90
C ARG A 358 116.95 -91.37 -42.63
N LEU A 359 117.03 -90.08 -42.91
CA LEU A 359 118.21 -89.44 -43.51
C LEU A 359 119.44 -89.52 -42.58
N GLU A 360 119.30 -89.30 -41.28
CA GLU A 360 120.38 -89.44 -40.29
C GLU A 360 120.80 -90.90 -40.06
N LYS A 361 119.87 -91.86 -40.16
CA LYS A 361 120.21 -93.30 -40.16
C LYS A 361 120.93 -93.73 -41.43
N LEU A 362 120.56 -93.19 -42.59
CA LEU A 362 121.33 -93.30 -43.83
C LEU A 362 122.74 -92.72 -43.65
N LYS A 363 122.87 -91.58 -42.97
CA LYS A 363 124.16 -90.99 -42.60
C LYS A 363 124.98 -91.92 -41.68
N LYS A 364 124.36 -92.54 -40.67
CA LYS A 364 125.00 -93.56 -39.82
C LYS A 364 125.45 -94.80 -40.60
N LEU A 365 124.74 -95.23 -41.63
CA LEU A 365 125.14 -96.36 -42.48
C LEU A 365 126.32 -96.01 -43.38
N LEU A 366 126.38 -94.78 -43.91
CA LEU A 366 127.51 -94.28 -44.68
C LEU A 366 128.77 -94.06 -43.80
N SER A 367 128.62 -93.51 -42.59
CA SER A 367 129.76 -93.25 -41.69
C SER A 367 130.41 -94.49 -41.06
N SER A 368 129.80 -95.68 -41.18
CA SER A 368 130.43 -96.96 -40.80
C SER A 368 131.15 -97.64 -41.97
N GLU A 369 131.02 -97.12 -43.19
CA GLU A 369 131.78 -97.60 -44.32
C GLU A 369 133.25 -97.15 -44.18
N PRO A 370 134.24 -98.05 -44.31
CA PRO A 370 135.64 -97.70 -44.11
C PRO A 370 136.13 -96.57 -45.03
N LYS A 371 135.60 -96.54 -46.26
CA LYS A 371 135.88 -95.48 -47.25
C LYS A 371 135.45 -94.10 -46.75
N PHE A 372 134.26 -94.00 -46.16
CA PHE A 372 133.70 -92.74 -45.69
C PHE A 372 134.40 -92.21 -44.42
N LYS A 373 134.85 -93.09 -43.51
CA LYS A 373 135.63 -92.67 -42.33
C LYS A 373 136.97 -92.04 -42.72
N ILE A 374 137.66 -92.62 -43.69
CA ILE A 374 138.91 -92.07 -44.20
C ILE A 374 138.65 -90.69 -44.83
N LEU A 375 137.55 -90.53 -45.56
CA LEU A 375 137.15 -89.24 -46.12
C LEU A 375 136.83 -88.18 -45.06
N GLN A 376 136.08 -88.51 -44.00
CA GLN A 376 135.84 -87.56 -42.90
C GLN A 376 137.12 -87.11 -42.20
N ILE A 377 138.07 -88.02 -41.98
CA ILE A 377 139.35 -87.71 -41.34
C ILE A 377 140.19 -86.81 -42.25
N LEU A 378 140.24 -87.11 -43.54
CA LEU A 378 140.96 -86.29 -44.51
C LEU A 378 140.29 -84.92 -44.73
N GLU A 379 138.97 -84.83 -44.63
CA GLU A 379 138.23 -83.56 -44.77
C GLU A 379 138.47 -82.61 -43.59
N SER A 380 138.77 -83.15 -42.40
CA SER A 380 139.03 -82.37 -41.19
C SER A 380 140.51 -82.04 -40.96
N VAL A 381 141.44 -82.91 -41.39
CA VAL A 381 142.89 -82.78 -41.07
C VAL A 381 143.74 -82.51 -42.32
N ASN A 382 143.15 -82.58 -43.51
CA ASN A 382 143.75 -82.31 -44.82
C ASN A 382 144.78 -83.37 -45.25
N GLU A 383 145.73 -83.73 -44.40
CA GLU A 383 146.80 -84.70 -44.68
C GLU A 383 147.06 -85.57 -43.44
N VAL A 384 147.00 -86.89 -43.61
CA VAL A 384 147.18 -87.84 -42.50
C VAL A 384 147.96 -89.05 -42.96
N SER A 385 148.89 -89.52 -42.11
CA SER A 385 149.63 -90.73 -42.40
C SER A 385 148.77 -91.99 -42.32
N ILE A 386 149.13 -93.01 -43.10
CA ILE A 386 148.41 -94.29 -43.16
C ILE A 386 148.37 -94.97 -41.78
N GLU A 387 149.40 -94.82 -40.95
CA GLU A 387 149.47 -95.36 -39.57
C GLU A 387 148.55 -94.63 -38.59
N ALA A 388 148.46 -93.29 -38.69
CA ALA A 388 147.52 -92.52 -37.89
C ALA A 388 146.06 -92.81 -38.30
N LEU A 389 145.79 -92.97 -39.60
CA LEU A 389 144.51 -93.45 -40.11
C LEU A 389 144.17 -94.83 -39.57
N ASN A 390 145.10 -95.78 -39.64
CA ASN A 390 144.93 -97.15 -39.17
C ASN A 390 144.52 -97.22 -37.69
N THR A 391 145.16 -96.39 -36.85
CA THR A 391 144.84 -96.26 -35.42
C THR A 391 143.47 -95.62 -35.20
N ALA A 392 143.07 -94.64 -36.02
CA ALA A 392 141.81 -93.91 -35.87
C ALA A 392 140.56 -94.68 -36.36
N ILE A 393 140.69 -95.52 -37.39
CA ILE A 393 139.55 -96.30 -37.91
C ILE A 393 139.44 -97.73 -37.34
N GLY A 394 140.48 -98.19 -36.63
CA GLY A 394 140.48 -99.46 -35.86
C GLY A 394 140.65 -100.73 -36.69
N TYR A 395 141.24 -100.64 -37.89
CA TYR A 395 141.50 -101.77 -38.78
C TYR A 395 142.98 -102.20 -38.76
N THR A 396 143.33 -103.27 -39.47
CA THR A 396 144.73 -103.71 -39.61
C THR A 396 145.46 -102.90 -40.70
N PRO A 397 146.79 -102.70 -40.59
CA PRO A 397 147.55 -101.87 -41.54
C PRO A 397 147.35 -102.26 -43.01
N ILE A 398 147.21 -103.56 -43.29
CA ILE A 398 147.03 -104.11 -44.63
C ILE A 398 145.64 -103.74 -45.19
N MET A 399 144.59 -103.82 -44.36
CA MET A 399 143.23 -103.44 -44.78
C MET A 399 143.12 -101.94 -45.00
N THR A 400 143.68 -101.12 -44.11
CA THR A 400 143.69 -99.65 -44.27
C THR A 400 144.38 -99.24 -45.57
N ARG A 401 145.53 -99.85 -45.89
CA ARG A 401 146.26 -99.56 -47.13
C ARG A 401 145.47 -99.96 -48.37
N LYS A 402 144.74 -101.08 -48.34
CA LYS A 402 143.86 -101.50 -49.43
C LYS A 402 142.71 -100.51 -49.65
N ILE A 403 142.04 -100.06 -48.59
CA ILE A 403 140.92 -99.12 -48.68
C ILE A 403 141.41 -97.74 -49.20
N VAL A 404 142.57 -97.27 -48.75
CA VAL A 404 143.17 -96.02 -49.23
C VAL A 404 143.54 -96.12 -50.71
N ASN A 405 144.09 -97.24 -51.16
CA ASN A 405 144.40 -97.45 -52.57
C ASN A 405 143.13 -97.47 -53.43
N GLU A 406 142.04 -98.10 -52.96
CA GLU A 406 140.76 -98.07 -53.67
C GLU A 406 140.17 -96.65 -53.75
N LEU A 407 140.35 -95.83 -52.71
CA LEU A 407 139.96 -94.41 -52.72
C LEU A 407 140.84 -93.57 -53.66
N ALA A 408 142.13 -93.92 -53.79
CA ALA A 408 143.08 -93.25 -54.68
C ALA A 408 142.81 -93.60 -56.15
N ASP A 409 142.50 -94.88 -56.44
CA ASP A 409 142.11 -95.35 -57.77
C ASP A 409 140.79 -94.73 -58.24
N ALA A 410 139.86 -94.48 -57.31
CA ALA A 410 138.63 -93.73 -57.55
C ALA A 410 138.86 -92.20 -57.69
N GLY A 411 140.10 -91.73 -57.51
CA GLY A 411 140.48 -90.33 -57.66
C GLY A 411 140.03 -89.41 -56.52
N ILE A 412 139.61 -89.96 -55.37
CA ILE A 412 139.06 -89.18 -54.25
C ILE A 412 140.19 -88.69 -53.31
N VAL A 413 141.33 -89.39 -53.27
CA VAL A 413 142.49 -89.06 -52.40
C VAL A 413 143.82 -89.23 -53.14
N GLU A 414 144.88 -88.56 -52.68
CA GLU A 414 146.25 -88.66 -53.19
C GLU A 414 147.21 -89.28 -52.16
N LEU A 415 148.18 -90.08 -52.63
CA LEU A 415 149.14 -90.83 -51.82
C LEU A 415 150.57 -90.32 -52.05
N ASN A 416 151.15 -89.69 -51.03
CA ASN A 416 152.54 -89.25 -51.01
C ASN A 416 153.34 -90.13 -50.05
N GLY A 417 153.69 -91.33 -50.51
CA GLY A 417 154.38 -92.33 -49.70
C GLY A 417 153.50 -92.88 -48.57
N SER A 418 153.79 -92.48 -47.33
CA SER A 418 153.06 -92.89 -46.12
C SER A 418 151.98 -91.89 -45.68
N VAL A 419 151.74 -90.82 -46.45
CA VAL A 419 150.75 -89.77 -46.18
C VAL A 419 149.63 -89.78 -47.23
N VAL A 420 148.39 -89.65 -46.77
CA VAL A 420 147.17 -89.59 -47.58
C VAL A 420 146.59 -88.18 -47.50
N LYS A 421 146.18 -87.61 -48.63
CA LYS A 421 145.57 -86.28 -48.74
C LYS A 421 144.26 -86.36 -49.51
N LEU A 422 143.28 -85.53 -49.16
CA LEU A 422 142.04 -85.43 -49.94
C LEU A 422 142.32 -84.70 -51.27
N LYS A 423 141.92 -85.32 -52.38
CA LYS A 423 142.03 -84.71 -53.71
C LYS A 423 140.82 -83.82 -53.90
N ARG A 424 141.01 -82.51 -53.83
CA ARG A 424 139.93 -81.53 -54.03
C ARG A 424 139.78 -81.16 -55.49
#